data_AF-A0A3B1B879-F1
#
_entry.id   AF-A0A3B1B879-F1
#
_cell.length_a   1.000
_cell.length_b   1.000
_cell.length_c   1.000
_cell.angle_alpha   90.00
_cell.angle_beta   90.00
_cell.angle_gamma   90.00
#
_symmetry.space_group_name_H-M   'P 1'
#
loop_
_entity.id
_entity.type
_entity.pdbx_description
1 polymer ?
#
loop_
_entity_poly.entity_id
_entity_poly.type
_entity_poly.pdbx_seq_one_letter_code
_entity_poly.pdbx_strand_id
1 'polypeptide(L)'
;MNKEQYFFRTVIYTTQGENVLLVNASDPKASTILDPWLGIVVSLADGEHTIQELFDYVAASYQDNPPENLEDTLRSVIERLKENSVIHLDDNPVSLPYYLAIPANEQDPAKAKKLMKQDGFTAYH
;
A
#
# COMPACT_ATOMS: atom_id res chain seq x y z
N MET A 1 8.60 7.81 -13.95
CA MET A 1 7.35 7.82 -13.16
C MET A 1 6.79 9.22 -13.10
N ASN A 2 5.49 9.39 -13.40
CA ASN A 2 4.74 10.63 -13.22
C ASN A 2 4.34 10.76 -11.74
N LYS A 3 4.66 11.89 -11.08
CA LYS A 3 4.36 12.10 -9.65
C LYS A 3 2.93 12.58 -9.39
N GLU A 4 2.20 13.00 -10.43
CA GLU A 4 0.81 13.44 -10.33
C GLU A 4 -0.19 12.28 -10.30
N GLN A 5 0.27 11.05 -10.56
CA GLN A 5 -0.59 9.87 -10.51
C GLN A 5 -0.94 9.51 -9.08
N TYR A 6 -2.19 9.07 -8.90
CA TYR A 6 -2.69 8.43 -7.70
C TYR A 6 -2.16 7.00 -7.62
N PHE A 7 -2.01 6.48 -6.42
CA PHE A 7 -1.51 5.13 -6.22
C PHE A 7 -2.31 4.39 -5.16
N PHE A 8 -2.63 3.13 -5.43
CA PHE A 8 -3.49 2.34 -4.58
C PHE A 8 -2.99 0.91 -4.42
N ARG A 9 -3.24 0.33 -3.24
CA ARG A 9 -3.00 -1.09 -2.95
C ARG A 9 -3.93 -2.00 -3.74
N THR A 10 -3.39 -3.14 -4.14
CA THR A 10 -4.12 -4.26 -4.74
C THR A 10 -4.11 -5.50 -3.85
N VAL A 11 -3.43 -5.42 -2.70
CA VAL A 11 -3.27 -6.51 -1.73
C VAL A 11 -3.81 -6.14 -0.36
N ILE A 12 -4.18 -7.15 0.42
CA ILE A 12 -4.60 -6.96 1.81
C ILE A 12 -3.35 -6.75 2.67
N TYR A 13 -3.40 -5.80 3.60
CA TYR A 13 -2.32 -5.52 4.53
C TYR A 13 -2.83 -5.48 5.97
N THR A 14 -1.93 -5.57 6.93
CA THR A 14 -2.19 -5.34 8.36
C THR A 14 -1.03 -4.62 9.00
N THR A 15 -1.28 -3.97 10.14
CA THR A 15 -0.24 -3.37 10.98
C THR A 15 -0.05 -4.18 12.26
N GLN A 16 1.20 -4.34 12.70
CA GLN A 16 1.55 -4.95 13.99
C GLN A 16 2.69 -4.16 14.63
N GLY A 17 2.35 -3.27 15.56
CA GLY A 17 3.28 -2.26 16.05
C GLY A 17 3.72 -1.36 14.89
N GLU A 18 5.02 -1.26 14.67
CA GLU A 18 5.61 -0.47 13.59
C GLU A 18 5.71 -1.24 12.25
N ASN A 19 5.40 -2.54 12.26
CA ASN A 19 5.52 -3.37 11.07
C ASN A 19 4.26 -3.33 10.21
N VAL A 20 4.47 -3.26 8.90
CA VAL A 20 3.42 -3.47 7.88
C VAL A 20 3.62 -4.84 7.28
N LEU A 21 2.54 -5.62 7.20
CA LEU A 21 2.56 -6.97 6.67
C LEU A 21 1.57 -7.11 5.52
N LEU A 22 1.95 -7.85 4.48
CA LEU A 22 1.03 -8.30 3.45
C LEU A 22 0.33 -9.57 3.91
N VAL A 23 -1.00 -9.59 3.85
CA VAL A 23 -1.83 -10.73 4.25
C VAL A 23 -2.15 -11.55 3.00
N ASN A 24 -1.85 -12.84 3.05
CA ASN A 24 -2.28 -13.75 2.00
C ASN A 24 -3.80 -13.94 2.09
N ALA A 25 -4.55 -13.53 1.06
CA ALA A 25 -6.01 -13.63 1.15
C ALA A 25 -6.54 -15.07 1.03
N SER A 26 -5.72 -16.01 0.53
CA SER A 26 -6.03 -17.45 0.52
C SER A 26 -5.72 -18.13 1.86
N ASP A 27 -4.77 -17.59 2.63
CA ASP A 27 -4.47 -18.02 4.00
C ASP A 27 -4.18 -16.80 4.89
N PRO A 28 -5.20 -16.23 5.57
CA PRO A 28 -5.03 -15.04 6.40
C PRO A 28 -4.08 -15.21 7.58
N LYS A 29 -3.65 -16.44 7.91
CA LYS A 29 -2.61 -16.70 8.92
C LYS A 29 -1.19 -16.59 8.35
N ALA A 30 -1.05 -16.62 7.03
CA ALA A 30 0.21 -16.38 6.34
C ALA A 30 0.32 -14.89 6.00
N SER A 31 1.36 -14.26 6.56
CA SER A 31 1.67 -12.86 6.29
C SER A 31 3.16 -12.65 6.11
N THR A 32 3.52 -11.71 5.24
CA THR A 32 4.92 -11.34 4.98
C THR A 32 5.19 -9.95 5.54
N ILE A 33 6.17 -9.84 6.45
CA ILE A 33 6.65 -8.55 6.95
C ILE A 33 7.37 -7.82 5.82
N LEU A 34 6.99 -6.56 5.59
CA LEU A 34 7.63 -5.71 4.62
C LEU A 34 8.88 -5.03 5.20
N ASP A 35 9.86 -4.79 4.34
CA ASP A 35 10.90 -3.79 4.63
C ASP A 35 10.25 -2.44 4.98
N PRO A 36 10.81 -1.66 5.91
CA PRO A 36 10.19 -0.40 6.36
C PRO A 36 9.82 0.55 5.22
N TRP A 37 10.65 0.67 4.17
CA TRP A 37 10.35 1.54 3.04
C TRP A 37 9.15 1.04 2.23
N LEU A 38 9.08 -0.27 1.99
CA LEU A 38 7.92 -0.89 1.34
C LEU A 38 6.66 -0.69 2.19
N GLY A 39 6.78 -0.84 3.51
CA GLY A 39 5.67 -0.65 4.45
C GLY A 39 5.10 0.76 4.44
N ILE A 40 5.95 1.79 4.40
CA ILE A 40 5.53 3.19 4.31
C ILE A 40 4.71 3.43 3.04
N VAL A 41 5.24 3.02 1.88
CA VAL A 41 4.55 3.22 0.59
C VAL A 41 3.25 2.43 0.54
N VAL A 42 3.23 1.19 1.03
CA VAL A 42 1.98 0.40 1.10
C VAL A 42 0.94 1.08 1.99
N SER A 43 1.34 1.64 3.13
CA SER A 43 0.40 2.29 4.06
C SER A 43 -0.27 3.53 3.46
N LEU A 44 0.44 4.26 2.62
CA LEU A 44 -0.04 5.50 1.98
C LEU A 44 -0.69 5.28 0.61
N ALA A 45 -0.61 4.08 0.04
CA ALA A 45 -1.23 3.72 -1.24
C ALA A 45 -2.74 3.52 -1.12
N ASP A 46 -3.48 4.57 -0.78
CA ASP A 46 -4.91 4.54 -0.51
C ASP A 46 -5.80 4.95 -1.70
N GLY A 47 -5.20 5.27 -2.85
CA GLY A 47 -5.91 5.69 -4.06
C GLY A 47 -6.39 7.13 -4.07
N GLU A 48 -6.28 7.84 -2.94
CA GLU A 48 -6.71 9.24 -2.79
C GLU A 48 -5.52 10.19 -2.81
N HIS A 49 -4.32 9.71 -2.45
CA HIS A 49 -3.09 10.50 -2.51
C HIS A 49 -2.27 10.19 -3.77
N THR A 50 -1.55 11.23 -4.23
CA THR A 50 -0.61 11.18 -5.33
C THR A 50 0.77 10.74 -4.87
N ILE A 51 1.61 10.34 -5.83
CA ILE A 51 3.02 10.03 -5.56
C ILE A 51 3.79 11.26 -5.06
N GLN A 52 3.44 12.48 -5.49
CA GLN A 52 4.06 13.69 -4.96
C GLN A 52 3.76 13.86 -3.46
N GLU A 53 2.51 13.64 -3.03
CA GLU A 53 2.14 13.74 -1.62
C GLU A 53 2.84 12.70 -0.75
N LEU A 54 3.09 11.49 -1.27
CA LEU A 54 3.95 10.51 -0.62
C LEU A 54 5.38 11.06 -0.40
N PHE A 55 5.97 11.66 -1.43
CA PHE A 55 7.33 12.21 -1.32
C PHE A 55 7.39 13.34 -0.29
N ASP A 56 6.40 14.24 -0.33
CA ASP A 56 6.33 15.38 0.58
C ASP A 56 6.12 14.92 2.02
N TYR A 57 5.24 13.93 2.25
CA TYR A 57 5.02 13.33 3.56
C TYR A 57 6.29 12.72 4.14
N VAL A 58 7.00 11.93 3.34
CA VAL A 58 8.23 11.27 3.79
C VAL A 58 9.34 12.30 4.02
N ALA A 59 9.51 13.27 3.13
CA ALA A 59 10.50 14.34 3.29
C ALA A 59 10.25 15.15 4.56
N ALA A 60 8.98 15.45 4.88
CA ALA A 60 8.60 16.19 6.08
C ALA A 60 9.03 15.49 7.38
N SER A 61 9.17 14.17 7.39
CA SER A 61 9.69 13.43 8.56
C SER A 61 11.15 13.76 8.89
N TYR A 62 11.91 14.29 7.93
CA TYR A 62 13.31 14.69 8.07
C TYR A 62 13.48 16.20 8.34
N GLN A 63 12.39 16.93 8.58
CA GLN A 63 12.40 18.38 8.73
C GLN A 63 13.10 19.03 7.53
N ASP A 64 14.13 19.84 7.75
CA ASP A 64 14.86 20.57 6.71
C ASP A 64 16.06 19.80 6.13
N ASN A 65 16.28 18.53 6.52
CA ASN A 65 17.47 17.77 6.13
C ASN A 65 17.18 16.34 5.64
N PRO A 66 16.40 16.18 4.55
CA PRO A 66 16.18 14.87 3.94
C PRO A 66 17.48 14.31 3.34
N PRO A 67 17.66 12.97 3.33
CA PRO A 67 18.78 12.34 2.63
C PRO A 67 18.80 12.69 1.14
N GLU A 68 19.98 12.94 0.57
CA GLU A 68 20.12 13.29 -0.86
C GLU A 68 19.52 12.22 -1.79
N ASN A 69 19.57 10.94 -1.38
CA ASN A 69 19.08 9.79 -2.14
C ASN A 69 17.62 9.40 -1.79
N LEU A 70 16.88 10.23 -1.04
CA LEU A 70 15.52 9.91 -0.61
C LEU A 70 14.60 9.67 -1.81
N GLU A 71 14.65 10.58 -2.78
CA GLU A 71 13.85 10.48 -4.01
C GLU A 71 14.14 9.18 -4.77
N ASP A 72 15.41 8.85 -4.99
CA ASP A 72 15.80 7.62 -5.70
C ASP A 72 15.38 6.36 -4.94
N THR A 73 15.43 6.41 -3.61
CA THR A 73 14.97 5.33 -2.74
C THR A 73 13.47 5.10 -2.90
N LEU A 74 12.66 6.15 -2.78
CA LEU A 74 11.21 6.05 -2.95
C LEU A 74 10.81 5.61 -4.36
N ARG A 75 11.49 6.11 -5.40
CA ARG A 75 11.30 5.66 -6.79
C ARG A 75 11.53 4.16 -6.93
N SER A 76 12.65 3.66 -6.41
CA SER A 76 13.00 2.23 -6.47
C SER A 76 11.99 1.35 -5.74
N VAL A 77 11.50 1.83 -4.59
CA VAL A 77 10.49 1.15 -3.78
C VAL A 77 9.14 1.08 -4.52
N ILE A 78 8.68 2.19 -5.09
CA ILE A 78 7.42 2.26 -5.86
C ILE A 78 7.49 1.33 -7.07
N GLU A 79 8.57 1.38 -7.85
CA GLU A 79 8.71 0.52 -9.03
C GLU A 79 8.71 -0.96 -8.62
N ARG A 80 9.40 -1.34 -7.54
CA ARG A 80 9.38 -2.72 -7.04
C ARG A 80 7.98 -3.15 -6.61
N LEU A 81 7.22 -2.30 -5.90
CA LEU A 81 5.85 -2.63 -5.49
C LEU A 81 4.91 -2.75 -6.69
N LYS A 82 5.09 -1.90 -7.71
CA LYS A 82 4.34 -1.95 -8.97
C LYS A 82 4.64 -3.21 -9.76
N GLU A 83 5.92 -3.57 -9.90
CA GLU A 83 6.36 -4.80 -10.59
C GLU A 83 5.81 -6.06 -9.94
N ASN A 84 5.63 -6.06 -8.62
CA ASN A 84 5.06 -7.17 -7.86
C ASN A 84 3.54 -7.07 -7.69
N SER A 85 2.88 -6.14 -8.40
CA SER A 85 1.43 -5.91 -8.35
C SER A 85 0.89 -5.75 -6.92
N VAL A 86 1.66 -5.09 -6.06
CA VAL A 86 1.26 -4.72 -4.69
C VAL A 86 0.55 -3.37 -4.67
N ILE A 87 0.98 -2.47 -5.56
CA ILE A 87 0.34 -1.17 -5.81
C ILE A 87 0.17 -0.96 -7.31
N HIS A 88 -0.85 -0.19 -7.68
CA HIS A 88 -1.09 0.29 -9.03
C HIS A 88 -1.10 1.82 -9.05
N LEU A 89 -0.85 2.42 -10.22
CA LEU A 89 -0.93 3.86 -10.46
C LEU A 89 -2.09 4.17 -11.40
N ASP A 90 -2.81 5.27 -11.17
CA ASP A 90 -3.87 5.78 -12.04
C ASP A 90 -3.80 7.31 -12.16
N ASP A 91 -4.33 7.85 -13.25
CA ASP A 91 -4.39 9.30 -13.47
C ASP A 91 -5.54 9.95 -12.66
N ASN A 92 -6.47 9.15 -12.11
CA ASN A 92 -7.60 9.60 -11.31
C ASN A 92 -7.60 8.95 -9.92
N PRO A 93 -8.23 9.57 -8.91
CA PRO A 93 -8.44 8.93 -7.62
C PRO A 93 -9.21 7.62 -7.73
N VAL A 94 -8.88 6.65 -6.89
CA VAL A 94 -9.48 5.32 -6.87
C VAL A 94 -10.01 5.00 -5.47
N SER A 95 -11.32 4.82 -5.35
CA SER A 95 -11.91 4.33 -4.11
C SER A 95 -11.65 2.83 -3.95
N LEU A 96 -10.90 2.45 -2.92
CA LEU A 96 -10.59 1.05 -2.64
C LEU A 96 -11.80 0.30 -2.05
N PRO A 97 -11.98 -0.99 -2.39
CA PRO A 97 -12.87 -1.88 -1.65
C PRO A 97 -12.52 -1.95 -0.17
N TYR A 98 -13.52 -2.18 0.67
CA TYR A 98 -13.38 -2.24 2.14
C TYR A 98 -12.19 -3.07 2.63
N TYR A 99 -11.93 -4.23 2.01
CA TYR A 99 -10.87 -5.15 2.43
C TYR A 99 -9.45 -4.75 1.99
N LEU A 100 -9.31 -3.73 1.13
CA LEU A 100 -8.03 -3.11 0.73
C LEU A 100 -7.84 -1.72 1.35
N ALA A 101 -8.95 -1.03 1.67
CA ALA A 101 -8.96 0.33 2.17
C ALA A 101 -8.43 0.44 3.61
N ILE A 102 -8.71 -0.53 4.47
CA ILE A 102 -8.31 -0.52 5.90
C ILE A 102 -7.48 -1.75 6.30
N PRO A 103 -6.64 -1.66 7.34
CA PRO A 103 -5.83 -2.79 7.82
C PRO A 103 -6.68 -4.01 8.24
N ALA A 104 -6.21 -5.23 7.97
CA ALA A 104 -6.97 -6.45 8.23
C ALA A 104 -7.29 -6.68 9.72
N ASN A 105 -6.44 -6.21 10.64
CA ASN A 105 -6.69 -6.23 12.08
C ASN A 105 -7.80 -5.27 12.53
N GLU A 106 -8.23 -4.33 11.68
CA GLU A 106 -9.33 -3.38 11.93
C GLU A 106 -10.61 -3.76 11.16
N GLN A 107 -10.54 -4.78 10.31
CA GLN A 107 -11.68 -5.25 9.53
C GLN A 107 -12.60 -6.16 10.35
N ASP A 108 -13.90 -6.15 10.02
CA ASP A 108 -14.78 -7.27 10.33
C ASP A 108 -14.48 -8.42 9.36
N PRO A 109 -13.96 -9.58 9.83
CA PRO A 109 -13.55 -10.68 8.95
C PRO A 109 -14.70 -11.28 8.14
N ALA A 110 -15.91 -11.31 8.69
CA ALA A 110 -17.09 -11.84 8.01
C ALA A 110 -17.54 -10.90 6.89
N LYS A 111 -17.52 -9.59 7.15
CA LYS A 111 -17.81 -8.56 6.15
C LYS A 111 -16.77 -8.55 5.02
N ALA A 112 -15.48 -8.55 5.36
CA ALA A 112 -14.40 -8.56 4.38
C ALA A 112 -14.50 -9.78 3.45
N LYS A 113 -14.65 -10.98 4.01
CA LYS A 113 -14.79 -12.23 3.24
C LYS A 113 -16.02 -12.22 2.33
N LYS A 114 -17.14 -11.64 2.79
CA LYS A 114 -18.35 -11.51 1.98
C LYS A 114 -18.11 -10.59 0.78
N LEU A 115 -17.51 -9.42 0.99
CA LEU A 115 -17.25 -8.44 -0.06
C LEU A 115 -16.22 -8.98 -1.07
N MET A 116 -15.11 -9.55 -0.61
CA MET A 116 -14.13 -10.21 -1.49
C MET A 116 -14.76 -11.25 -2.40
N LYS A 117 -15.66 -12.09 -1.86
CA LYS A 117 -16.37 -13.09 -2.67
C LYS A 117 -17.32 -12.48 -3.69
N GLN A 118 -17.99 -11.37 -3.35
CA GLN A 118 -18.89 -10.65 -4.25
C GLN A 118 -18.11 -10.00 -5.40
N ASP A 119 -16.94 -9.46 -5.10
CA ASP A 119 -16.08 -8.77 -6.06
C ASP A 119 -15.22 -9.75 -6.88
N GLY A 120 -15.31 -11.06 -6.61
CA GLY A 120 -14.50 -12.07 -7.28
C GLY A 120 -13.00 -11.95 -6.96
N PHE A 121 -12.66 -11.32 -5.83
CA PHE A 121 -11.28 -11.08 -5.43
C PHE A 121 -10.58 -12.40 -5.11
N THR A 122 -9.77 -12.87 -6.06
CA THR A 122 -8.80 -13.94 -5.87
C THR A 122 -7.45 -13.29 -5.63
N ALA A 123 -6.93 -13.33 -4.40
CA ALA A 123 -5.54 -12.92 -4.19
C ALA A 123 -4.64 -13.93 -4.90
N TYR A 124 -4.20 -13.58 -6.09
CA TYR A 124 -3.10 -14.21 -6.77
C TYR A 124 -1.90 -13.28 -6.65
N HIS A 125 -0.86 -13.74 -5.96
CA HIS A 125 0.53 -13.77 -6.41
C HIS A 125 1.32 -14.71 -5.49
#